data_AF-A0A0E0JWI8-F1
#
_entry.id   AF-A0A0E0JWI8-F1
#
_cell.length_a   1.000
_cell.length_b   1.000
_cell.length_c   1.000
_cell.angle_alpha   90.00
_cell.angle_beta   90.00
_cell.angle_gamma   90.00
#
_symmetry.space_group_name_H-M   'P 1'
#
loop_
_entity.id
_entity.type
_entity.pdbx_description
1 polymer ?
#
loop_
_entity_poly.entity_id
_entity_poly.type
_entity_poly.pdbx_seq_one_letter_code
_entity_poly.pdbx_strand_id
1 'polypeptide(L)'
;MVDVGASTEDDKDQDLIDVLLGIQKQGVLETPLTMGQIKAVILDLFNGGSETSATMIQWAMSELIKNPRVMQKVQAELRDKLAGKRTVTEDDLSSEETLRLHPAAPLLIPREYRESCKIMGYDIPKGTNVHWWGRGF
;
A
#
# COMPACT_ATOMS: atom_id res chain seq x y z
N MET A 1 27.35 43.72 10.50
CA MET A 1 26.16 44.19 11.25
C MET A 1 25.20 44.73 10.19
N VAL A 2 24.40 43.88 9.55
CA VAL A 2 23.36 43.06 10.16
C VAL A 2 23.39 41.64 9.60
N ASP A 3 23.31 40.68 10.50
CA ASP A 3 23.32 39.24 10.25
C ASP A 3 22.12 38.76 9.43
N VAL A 4 22.39 37.98 8.39
CA VAL A 4 21.38 37.18 7.69
C VAL A 4 21.03 36.03 8.63
N GLY A 5 19.82 36.12 9.20
CA GLY A 5 19.26 35.14 10.12
C GLY A 5 19.30 33.73 9.55
N ALA A 6 19.85 32.83 10.36
CA ALA A 6 19.92 31.40 10.14
C ALA A 6 18.56 30.84 9.73
N SER A 7 18.51 30.16 8.59
CA SER A 7 17.50 29.13 8.37
C SER A 7 17.82 28.02 9.35
N THR A 8 16.92 27.80 10.30
CA THR A 8 16.97 26.69 11.25
C THR A 8 16.97 25.38 10.46
N GLU A 9 18.13 24.71 10.44
CA GLU A 9 18.25 23.29 10.14
C GLU A 9 17.43 22.48 11.18
N ASP A 10 16.93 21.31 10.76
CA ASP A 10 16.10 20.32 11.49
C ASP A 10 14.57 20.46 11.40
N ASP A 11 14.04 20.36 10.18
CA ASP A 11 12.85 19.52 9.93
C ASP A 11 13.35 18.27 9.21
N LYS A 12 13.92 17.33 9.97
CA LYS A 12 14.32 16.02 9.45
C LYS A 12 13.03 15.26 9.17
N ASP A 13 12.70 15.11 7.89
CA ASP A 13 11.62 14.23 7.42
C ASP A 13 11.88 12.83 8.01
N GLN A 14 11.11 12.47 9.04
CA GLN A 14 11.36 11.26 9.82
C GLN A 14 10.91 10.06 8.99
N ASP A 15 11.83 9.15 8.69
CA ASP A 15 11.47 7.94 7.98
C ASP A 15 10.93 6.86 8.96
N LEU A 16 10.30 5.81 8.40
CA LEU A 16 9.74 4.72 9.19
C LEU A 16 10.81 4.04 10.08
N ILE A 17 12.06 3.96 9.62
CA ILE A 17 13.15 3.32 10.34
C ILE A 17 13.54 4.19 11.54
N ASP A 18 13.61 5.51 11.36
CA ASP A 18 13.86 6.48 12.44
C ASP A 18 12.81 6.36 13.55
N VAL A 19 11.53 6.24 13.18
CA VAL A 19 10.43 6.05 14.14
C VAL A 19 10.56 4.72 14.89
N LEU A 20 10.80 3.61 14.19
CA LEU A 20 10.93 2.28 14.82
C LEU A 20 12.14 2.20 15.76
N LEU A 21 13.27 2.80 15.35
CA LEU A 21 14.47 2.88 16.20
C LEU A 21 14.26 3.83 17.38
N GLY A 22 13.49 4.91 17.21
CA GLY A 22 13.07 5.79 18.29
C GLY A 22 12.26 5.05 19.35
N ILE A 23 11.24 4.28 18.93
CA ILE A 23 10.39 3.47 19.81
C ILE A 23 11.21 2.42 20.55
N GLN A 24 12.14 1.76 19.87
CA GLN A 24 13.05 0.79 20.49
C GLN A 24 13.90 1.43 21.61
N LYS A 25 14.46 2.62 21.36
CA LYS A 25 15.31 3.33 22.33
C LYS A 25 14.53 3.85 23.54
N GLN A 26 13.28 4.26 23.37
CA GLN A 26 12.45 4.78 24.45
C GLN A 26 11.91 3.67 25.38
N GLY A 27 11.88 2.41 24.92
CA GLY A 27 11.49 1.28 25.76
C GLY A 27 10.05 1.34 26.27
N VAL A 28 9.16 2.03 25.56
CA VAL A 28 7.76 2.33 25.99
C VAL A 28 6.86 1.10 25.93
N LEU A 29 7.24 0.07 25.16
CA LEU A 29 6.43 -1.12 24.93
C LEU A 29 6.62 -2.15 26.06
N GLU A 30 5.53 -2.75 26.51
CA GLU A 30 5.52 -3.88 27.47
C GLU A 30 6.38 -5.06 26.99
N THR A 31 6.48 -5.24 25.67
CA THR A 31 7.41 -6.16 25.01
C THR A 31 8.44 -5.36 24.21
N PRO A 32 9.75 -5.45 24.53
CA PRO A 32 10.77 -4.66 23.84
C PRO A 32 10.88 -5.05 22.36
N LEU A 33 10.85 -4.06 21.48
CA LEU A 33 11.00 -4.26 20.05
C LEU A 33 12.43 -4.70 19.74
N THR A 34 12.59 -5.95 19.28
CA THR A 34 13.90 -6.50 18.91
C THR A 34 14.31 -6.03 17.52
N MET A 35 15.63 -5.99 17.27
CA MET A 35 16.15 -5.68 15.94
C MET A 35 15.67 -6.67 14.87
N GLY A 36 15.39 -7.93 15.25
CA GLY A 36 14.79 -8.92 14.36
C GLY A 36 13.38 -8.53 13.91
N GLN A 37 12.56 -7.99 14.81
CA GLN A 37 11.21 -7.52 14.49
C GLN A 37 11.25 -6.26 13.60
N ILE A 38 12.15 -5.31 13.86
CA ILE A 38 12.32 -4.12 12.99
C ILE A 38 12.67 -4.55 11.57
N LYS A 39 13.62 -5.47 11.42
CA LYS A 39 14.00 -6.02 10.10
C LYS A 39 12.84 -6.75 9.43
N ALA A 40 12.05 -7.52 10.17
CA ALA A 40 10.89 -8.23 9.63
C ALA A 40 9.85 -7.24 9.09
N VAL A 41 9.52 -6.18 9.84
CA VAL A 41 8.57 -5.16 9.40
C VAL A 41 9.04 -4.45 8.12
N ILE A 42 10.32 -4.08 8.05
CA ILE A 42 10.88 -3.44 6.84
C ILE A 42 10.81 -4.39 5.64
N LEU A 43 11.14 -5.68 5.84
CA LEU A 43 11.09 -6.68 4.79
C LEU A 43 9.65 -6.91 4.30
N ASP A 44 8.69 -7.01 5.21
CA ASP A 44 7.28 -7.21 4.90
C ASP A 44 6.71 -6.02 4.12
N LEU A 45 7.07 -4.79 4.51
CA LEU A 45 6.68 -3.58 3.79
C LEU A 45 7.25 -3.57 2.36
N PHE A 46 8.54 -3.88 2.22
CA PHE A 46 9.21 -3.87 0.92
C PHE A 46 8.63 -4.93 -0.02
N ASN A 47 8.45 -6.16 0.46
CA ASN A 47 7.88 -7.24 -0.33
C ASN A 47 6.41 -6.97 -0.67
N GLY A 48 5.61 -6.59 0.33
CA GLY A 48 4.18 -6.31 0.17
C GLY A 48 3.90 -5.15 -0.77
N GLY A 49 4.70 -4.09 -0.72
CA GLY A 49 4.54 -2.92 -1.60
C GLY A 49 5.05 -3.12 -3.02
N SER A 50 6.18 -3.81 -3.18
CA SER A 50 6.85 -3.92 -4.48
C SER A 50 6.09 -4.82 -5.47
N GLU A 51 5.75 -6.04 -5.04
CA GLU A 51 5.13 -7.01 -5.93
C GLU A 51 3.70 -6.60 -6.31
N THR A 52 2.95 -6.06 -5.36
CA THR A 52 1.57 -5.60 -5.59
C THR A 52 1.53 -4.41 -6.56
N SER A 53 2.39 -3.40 -6.34
CA SER A 53 2.46 -2.21 -7.21
C SER A 53 2.89 -2.56 -8.63
N ALA A 54 3.90 -3.42 -8.78
CA ALA A 54 4.34 -3.87 -10.10
C ALA A 54 3.22 -4.60 -10.86
N THR A 55 2.51 -5.50 -10.18
CA THR A 55 1.38 -6.26 -10.75
C THR A 55 0.24 -5.34 -11.17
N MET A 56 -0.10 -4.33 -10.35
CA MET A 56 -1.13 -3.34 -10.70
C MET A 56 -0.77 -2.55 -11.96
N ILE A 57 0.47 -2.06 -12.07
CA ILE A 57 0.94 -1.34 -13.25
C ILE A 57 0.90 -2.23 -14.50
N GLN A 58 1.30 -3.50 -14.37
CA GLN A 58 1.24 -4.46 -15.47
C GLN A 58 -0.19 -4.70 -15.96
N TRP A 59 -1.15 -4.86 -15.06
CA TRP A 59 -2.57 -4.99 -15.42
C TRP A 59 -3.12 -3.70 -16.04
N ALA A 60 -2.84 -2.54 -15.45
CA ALA A 60 -3.26 -1.25 -15.97
C ALA A 60 -2.75 -1.04 -17.41
N MET A 61 -1.46 -1.30 -17.66
CA MET A 61 -0.87 -1.20 -18.99
C MET A 61 -1.49 -2.21 -19.96
N SER A 62 -1.72 -3.45 -19.51
CA SER A 62 -2.34 -4.49 -20.35
C SER A 62 -3.76 -4.11 -20.79
N GLU A 63 -4.58 -3.57 -19.88
CA GLU A 63 -5.94 -3.15 -20.18
C GLU A 63 -5.99 -1.90 -21.08
N LEU A 64 -5.07 -0.96 -20.89
CA LEU A 64 -4.94 0.21 -21.77
C LEU A 64 -4.49 -0.17 -23.18
N ILE A 65 -3.57 -1.12 -23.34
CA ILE A 65 -3.11 -1.61 -24.66
C ILE A 65 -4.25 -2.34 -25.39
N LYS A 66 -5.05 -3.14 -24.67
CA LYS A 66 -6.20 -3.86 -25.24
C LYS A 66 -7.32 -2.92 -25.69
N ASN A 67 -7.47 -1.75 -25.06
CA ASN A 67 -8.54 -0.79 -25.33
C ASN A 67 -8.02 0.58 -25.79
N PRO A 68 -7.64 0.75 -27.08
CA PRO A 68 -7.07 1.99 -27.60
C PRO A 68 -7.94 3.23 -27.39
N ARG A 69 -9.28 3.06 -27.36
CA ARG A 69 -10.23 4.16 -27.09
C ARG A 69 -10.10 4.70 -25.66
N VAL A 70 -9.90 3.81 -24.68
CA VAL A 70 -9.71 4.18 -23.28
C VAL A 70 -8.34 4.84 -23.10
N MET A 71 -7.29 4.31 -23.74
CA MET A 71 -5.96 4.92 -23.75
C MET A 71 -5.98 6.37 -24.27
N GLN A 72 -6.67 6.63 -25.39
CA GLN A 72 -6.77 7.98 -25.95
C GLN A 72 -7.48 8.95 -24.99
N LYS A 73 -8.54 8.49 -24.32
CA LYS A 73 -9.28 9.29 -23.33
C LYS A 73 -8.40 9.62 -22.12
N VAL A 74 -7.73 8.63 -21.53
CA VAL A 74 -6.83 8.83 -20.38
C VAL A 74 -5.69 9.78 -20.74
N GLN A 75 -5.08 9.63 -21.91
CA GLN A 75 -4.04 10.56 -22.36
C GLN A 75 -4.56 11.98 -22.60
N ALA A 76 -5.80 12.15 -23.07
CA ALA A 76 -6.42 13.45 -23.22
C ALA A 76 -6.73 14.09 -21.84
N GLU A 77 -7.28 13.33 -20.90
CA GLU A 77 -7.55 13.77 -19.52
C GLU A 77 -6.26 14.12 -18.78
N LEU A 78 -5.19 13.34 -18.95
CA LEU A 78 -3.88 13.65 -18.40
C LEU A 78 -3.35 14.97 -18.97
N ARG A 79 -3.44 15.19 -20.29
CA ARG A 79 -2.99 16.46 -20.91
C ARG A 79 -3.79 17.67 -20.41
N ASP A 80 -5.09 17.50 -20.21
CA ASP A 80 -5.98 18.55 -19.73
C ASP A 80 -5.74 18.87 -18.24
N LYS A 81 -5.69 17.85 -17.38
CA LYS A 81 -5.46 18.02 -15.93
C LYS A 81 -4.05 18.50 -15.61
N LEU A 82 -3.04 18.01 -16.34
CA LEU A 82 -1.66 18.41 -16.08
C LEU A 82 -1.38 19.81 -16.60
N ALA A 83 -1.99 20.26 -17.71
CA ALA A 83 -1.87 21.63 -18.24
C ALA A 83 -0.44 22.24 -18.19
N GLY A 84 0.60 21.41 -18.35
CA GLY A 84 2.02 21.81 -18.26
C GLY A 84 2.74 21.54 -16.93
N LYS A 85 2.07 21.03 -15.90
CA LYS A 85 2.68 20.51 -14.68
C LYS A 85 3.49 19.25 -14.99
N ARG A 86 4.72 19.20 -14.46
CA ARG A 86 5.65 18.07 -14.64
C ARG A 86 5.45 16.95 -13.61
N THR A 87 4.74 17.25 -12.52
CA THR A 87 4.58 16.37 -11.36
C THR A 87 3.09 16.26 -11.02
N VAL A 88 2.62 15.02 -10.85
CA VAL A 88 1.28 14.69 -10.35
C VAL A 88 1.36 14.66 -8.82
N THR A 89 0.36 15.23 -8.13
CA THR A 89 0.23 15.13 -6.67
C THR A 89 -0.81 14.05 -6.33
N GLU A 90 -0.69 13.45 -5.15
CA GLU A 90 -1.61 12.38 -4.70
C GLU A 90 -3.09 12.81 -4.72
N ASP A 91 -3.36 14.10 -4.51
CA ASP A 91 -4.72 14.69 -4.55
C ASP A 91 -5.37 14.67 -5.96
N ASP A 92 -4.59 14.49 -7.02
CA ASP A 92 -5.09 14.44 -8.40
C ASP A 92 -5.60 13.03 -8.80
N LEU A 93 -5.39 12.03 -7.93
CA LEU A 93 -5.69 10.63 -8.19
C LEU A 93 -7.12 10.27 -7.75
N SER A 94 -7.96 9.84 -8.70
CA SER A 94 -9.31 9.33 -8.43
C SER A 94 -9.42 7.85 -8.74
N SER A 95 -9.88 7.07 -7.75
CA SER A 95 -10.34 5.67 -7.77
C SER A 95 -9.81 4.74 -8.86
N GLU A 96 -8.97 3.77 -8.47
CA GLU A 96 -8.40 2.76 -9.37
C GLU A 96 -9.41 1.69 -9.78
N GLU A 97 -9.98 1.82 -10.97
CA GLU A 97 -10.84 0.80 -11.58
C GLU A 97 -10.07 -0.51 -11.87
N THR A 98 -8.74 -0.43 -12.03
CA THR A 98 -7.85 -1.58 -12.19
C THR A 98 -7.89 -2.52 -10.99
N LEU A 99 -7.92 -1.98 -9.76
CA LEU A 99 -8.00 -2.81 -8.53
C LEU A 99 -9.33 -3.56 -8.43
N ARG A 100 -10.41 -2.98 -8.96
CA ARG A 100 -11.71 -3.65 -9.03
C ARG A 100 -11.66 -4.84 -9.97
N LEU A 101 -10.97 -4.71 -11.11
CA LEU A 101 -10.88 -5.75 -12.16
C LEU A 101 -9.74 -6.75 -11.97
N HIS A 102 -8.67 -6.38 -11.29
CA HIS A 102 -7.46 -7.19 -11.11
C HIS A 102 -6.84 -6.91 -9.74
N PRO A 103 -7.40 -7.48 -8.64
CA PRO A 103 -6.77 -7.34 -7.34
C PRO A 103 -5.41 -8.05 -7.34
N ALA A 104 -4.35 -7.34 -6.90
CA ALA A 104 -2.98 -7.87 -6.92
C ALA A 104 -2.79 -9.16 -6.09
N ALA A 105 -3.63 -9.36 -5.07
CA ALA A 105 -3.65 -10.58 -4.26
C ALA A 105 -5.09 -11.14 -4.16
N PRO A 106 -5.57 -11.91 -5.17
CA PRO A 106 -6.96 -12.37 -5.22
C PRO A 106 -7.38 -13.27 -4.05
N LEU A 107 -6.44 -13.96 -3.40
CA LEU A 107 -6.70 -14.86 -2.27
C LEU A 107 -6.46 -14.21 -0.90
N LEU A 108 -5.86 -13.01 -0.88
CA LEU A 108 -5.36 -12.32 0.31
C LEU A 108 -4.55 -13.25 1.24
N ILE A 109 -4.07 -12.73 2.38
CA ILE A 109 -3.44 -13.58 3.39
C ILE A 109 -4.55 -14.42 4.05
N PRO A 110 -4.40 -15.76 4.12
CA PRO A 110 -5.39 -16.62 4.74
C PRO A 110 -5.70 -16.17 6.17
N ARG A 111 -6.97 -16.08 6.53
CA ARG A 111 -7.38 -15.76 7.90
C ARG A 111 -7.69 -17.05 8.63
N GLU A 112 -7.06 -17.24 9.79
CA GLU A 112 -7.30 -18.41 10.65
C GLU A 112 -8.34 -18.08 11.74
N TYR A 113 -9.30 -18.99 11.94
CA TYR A 113 -10.28 -18.89 13.02
C TYR A 113 -9.64 -19.21 14.38
N ARG A 114 -9.59 -18.21 15.26
CA ARG A 114 -9.08 -18.37 16.64
C ARG A 114 -10.03 -19.14 17.57
N GLU A 115 -11.31 -19.16 17.24
CA GLU A 115 -12.40 -19.80 18.00
C GLU A 115 -13.39 -20.49 17.06
N SER A 116 -14.08 -21.51 17.54
CA SER A 116 -15.13 -22.20 16.77
C SER A 116 -16.35 -21.27 16.61
N CYS A 117 -16.76 -20.99 15.37
CA CYS A 117 -17.84 -20.07 15.08
C CYS A 117 -18.76 -20.64 14.01
N LYS A 118 -20.05 -20.24 14.04
CA LYS A 118 -21.04 -20.64 13.05
C LYS A 118 -21.25 -19.54 12.02
N ILE A 119 -20.99 -19.81 10.75
CA ILE A 119 -21.16 -18.84 9.65
C ILE A 119 -22.17 -19.38 8.65
N MET A 120 -23.24 -18.62 8.41
CA MET A 120 -24.30 -18.99 7.46
C MET A 120 -24.86 -20.42 7.66
N GLY A 121 -24.90 -20.88 8.91
CA GLY A 121 -25.39 -22.23 9.25
C GLY A 121 -24.33 -23.33 9.29
N TYR A 122 -23.09 -23.07 8.83
CA TYR A 122 -21.97 -24.02 8.89
C TYR A 122 -21.14 -23.81 10.17
N ASP A 123 -20.83 -24.90 10.86
CA ASP A 123 -19.95 -24.88 12.03
C ASP A 123 -18.48 -24.96 11.58
N ILE A 124 -17.71 -23.89 11.86
CA ILE A 124 -16.30 -23.78 11.49
C ILE A 124 -15.46 -24.06 12.73
N PRO A 125 -14.62 -25.12 12.73
CA PRO A 125 -13.74 -25.41 13.85
C PRO A 125 -12.58 -24.41 13.93
N LYS A 126 -12.06 -24.24 15.15
CA LYS A 126 -10.83 -23.48 15.41
C LYS A 126 -9.68 -24.03 14.57
N GLY A 127 -8.85 -23.14 14.00
CA GLY A 127 -7.73 -23.50 13.13
C GLY A 127 -8.09 -23.66 11.65
N THR A 128 -9.33 -23.36 11.26
CA THR A 128 -9.70 -23.35 9.84
C THR A 128 -9.16 -22.10 9.16
N ASN A 129 -8.44 -22.29 8.04
CA ASN A 129 -8.01 -21.20 7.16
C ASN A 129 -9.14 -20.83 6.19
N VAL A 130 -9.57 -19.57 6.23
CA VAL A 130 -10.52 -19.02 5.27
C VAL A 130 -9.78 -18.10 4.32
N HIS A 131 -9.93 -18.43 3.03
CA HIS A 131 -9.47 -17.59 1.94
C HIS A 131 -10.61 -16.68 1.51
N TRP A 132 -10.29 -15.43 1.18
CA TRP A 132 -11.25 -14.59 0.50
C TRP A 132 -11.30 -15.04 -0.96
N TRP A 133 -12.44 -15.57 -1.40
CA TRP A 133 -12.68 -15.86 -2.80
C TRP A 133 -13.40 -14.67 -3.42
N GLY A 134 -12.82 -14.13 -4.49
CA GLY A 134 -13.39 -13.03 -5.27
C GLY A 134 -14.78 -13.40 -5.78
N ARG A 135 -15.80 -12.64 -5.36
CA ARG A 135 -17.07 -12.68 -6.07
C ARG A 135 -16.84 -12.13 -7.47
N GLY A 136 -16.95 -13.05 -8.44
CA GLY A 136 -17.22 -12.87 -9.87
C GLY A 136 -16.94 -11.50 -10.50
N PHE A 137 -15.98 -11.50 -11.42
CA PHE A 137 -16.05 -10.67 -12.62
C PHE A 137 -17.27 -11.04 -13.46
#